data_AF-A0A1F1PZC8-F1
#
_entry.id   AF-A0A1F1PZC8-F1
#
_cell.length_a   1.000
_cell.length_b   1.000
_cell.length_c   1.000
_cell.angle_alpha   90.00
_cell.angle_beta   90.00
_cell.angle_gamma   90.00
#
_symmetry.space_group_name_H-M   'P 1'
#
loop_
_entity.id
_entity.type
_entity.pdbx_description
1 polymer ?
#
loop_
_entity_poly.entity_id
_entity_poly.type
_entity_poly.pdbx_seq_one_letter_code
_entity_poly.pdbx_strand_id
1 'polypeptide(L)'
;MRVPSLILHERLARLGRVGCAAVAVGALALLVGVTWVLPQWQAVRELRASEADAAVQVQRVKRGELKVALQPEQQALDSLRQQLPGQPQASELIERLYHLASAERISLARGEYALGVDPKTQLARYQIVLPVRGSYPQIRGFLQALLGQVPTLVLEDLELQRKRIGERELNGRLRMTLYLSRS
;
A
#
# COMPACT_ATOMS: atom_id res chain seq x y z
N MET A 1 32.16 29.89 -46.80
CA MET A 1 33.24 29.17 -46.08
C MET A 1 32.67 27.85 -45.58
N ARG A 2 32.98 26.73 -46.26
CA ARG A 2 32.42 25.39 -45.97
C ARG A 2 33.37 24.67 -45.00
N VAL A 3 32.91 24.44 -43.78
CA VAL A 3 33.63 23.70 -42.73
C VAL A 3 33.69 22.21 -43.12
N PRO A 4 34.84 21.53 -42.98
CA PRO A 4 35.13 20.29 -43.70
C PRO A 4 34.47 19.06 -43.04
N SER A 5 33.44 18.52 -43.68
CA SER A 5 32.77 17.25 -43.30
C SER A 5 33.68 16.02 -43.34
N LEU A 6 34.87 16.15 -43.93
CA LEU A 6 35.85 15.08 -44.11
C LEU A 6 36.64 14.78 -42.81
N ILE A 7 36.88 15.77 -41.95
CA ILE A 7 37.61 15.57 -40.69
C ILE A 7 36.77 14.75 -39.68
N LEU A 8 35.45 14.90 -39.74
CA LEU A 8 34.51 14.11 -38.93
C LEU A 8 34.49 12.64 -39.35
N HIS A 9 34.54 12.34 -40.64
CA HIS A 9 34.55 10.97 -41.14
C HIS A 9 35.86 10.23 -40.80
N GLU A 10 37.01 10.90 -40.87
CA GLU A 10 38.30 10.29 -40.55
C GLU A 10 38.45 9.99 -39.05
N ARG A 11 37.89 10.87 -38.19
CA ARG A 11 37.83 10.65 -36.74
C ARG A 11 36.88 9.50 -36.39
N LEU A 12 35.75 9.35 -37.09
CA LEU A 12 34.85 8.20 -36.92
C LEU A 12 35.48 6.87 -37.36
N ALA A 13 36.27 6.86 -38.44
CA ALA A 13 36.91 5.65 -38.95
C ALA A 13 38.04 5.12 -38.03
N ARG A 14 38.74 5.98 -37.27
CA ARG A 14 39.78 5.57 -36.31
C ARG A 14 39.25 5.01 -34.99
N LEU A 15 37.95 5.14 -34.70
CA LEU A 15 37.40 4.67 -33.42
C LEU A 15 37.17 3.15 -33.38
N GLY A 16 37.23 2.45 -34.52
CA GLY A 16 37.12 0.98 -34.57
C GLY A 16 35.87 0.43 -33.88
N ARG A 17 35.79 -0.89 -33.73
CA ARG A 17 34.65 -1.55 -33.07
C ARG A 17 34.49 -1.14 -31.59
N VAL A 18 35.57 -0.67 -30.96
CA VAL A 18 35.62 -0.27 -29.55
C VAL A 18 34.92 1.06 -29.32
N GLY A 19 35.04 2.02 -30.24
CA GLY A 19 34.33 3.30 -30.17
C GLY A 19 32.81 3.14 -30.34
N CYS A 20 32.40 2.31 -31.30
CA CYS A 20 30.98 1.96 -31.46
C CYS A 20 30.44 1.25 -30.21
N ALA A 21 31.24 0.37 -29.58
CA ALA A 21 30.85 -0.30 -28.34
C ALA A 21 30.71 0.69 -27.18
N ALA A 22 31.62 1.66 -27.03
CA ALA A 22 31.54 2.68 -25.97
C ALA A 22 30.31 3.59 -26.15
N VAL A 23 30.01 3.99 -27.38
CA VAL A 23 28.79 4.76 -27.69
C VAL A 23 27.53 3.94 -27.41
N ALA A 24 27.52 2.66 -27.79
CA ALA A 24 26.40 1.77 -27.51
C ALA A 24 26.16 1.59 -26.00
N VAL A 25 27.21 1.37 -25.21
CA VAL A 25 27.10 1.25 -23.74
C VAL A 25 26.65 2.57 -23.11
N GLY A 26 27.19 3.71 -23.56
CA GLY A 26 26.78 5.03 -23.08
C GLY A 26 25.31 5.34 -23.40
N ALA A 27 24.86 5.02 -24.62
CA ALA A 27 23.47 5.17 -25.02
C ALA A 27 22.54 4.25 -24.20
N LEU A 28 22.96 3.02 -23.93
CA LEU A 28 22.19 2.05 -23.13
C LEU A 28 22.10 2.48 -21.66
N ALA A 29 23.20 3.01 -21.08
CA ALA A 29 23.21 3.56 -19.73
C ALA A 29 22.30 4.80 -19.60
N LEU A 30 22.30 5.68 -20.60
CA LEU A 30 21.36 6.81 -20.67
C LEU A 30 19.91 6.35 -20.79
N LEU A 31 19.65 5.36 -21.64
CA LEU A 31 18.32 4.77 -21.79
C LEU A 31 17.81 4.21 -20.45
N VAL A 32 18.61 3.39 -19.76
CA VAL A 32 18.26 2.83 -18.45
C VAL A 32 18.05 3.92 -17.40
N GLY A 33 18.92 4.94 -17.36
CA GLY A 33 18.76 6.08 -16.46
C GLY A 33 17.44 6.84 -16.71
N VAL A 34 17.08 7.07 -17.97
CA VAL A 34 15.87 7.80 -18.32
C VAL A 34 14.61 6.95 -18.10
N THR A 35 14.63 5.67 -18.46
CA THR A 35 13.43 4.81 -18.40
C THR A 35 13.17 4.23 -17.02
N TRP A 36 14.20 4.06 -16.17
CA TRP A 36 14.04 3.41 -14.87
C TRP A 36 14.20 4.36 -13.69
N VAL A 37 15.19 5.26 -13.75
CA VAL A 37 15.51 6.12 -12.61
C VAL A 37 14.56 7.32 -12.52
N LEU A 38 14.36 8.07 -13.62
CA LEU A 38 13.46 9.24 -13.63
C LEU A 38 12.02 8.97 -13.13
N PRO A 39 11.31 7.89 -13.55
CA PRO A 39 9.95 7.64 -13.05
C PRO A 39 9.92 7.33 -11.55
N GLN A 40 10.96 6.68 -11.00
CA GLN A 40 11.05 6.46 -9.55
C GLN A 40 11.19 7.78 -8.78
N TRP A 41 11.96 8.75 -9.29
CA TRP A 41 12.06 10.08 -8.68
C TRP A 41 10.78 10.92 -8.83
N GLN A 42 9.95 10.64 -9.83
CA GLN A 42 8.64 11.29 -9.97
C GLN A 42 7.66 10.73 -8.94
N ALA A 43 7.57 9.40 -8.79
CA ALA A 43 6.72 8.77 -7.80
C ALA A 43 7.05 9.22 -6.36
N VAL A 44 8.33 9.34 -6.00
CA VAL A 44 8.75 9.86 -4.69
C VAL A 44 8.37 11.34 -4.50
N ARG A 45 8.43 12.14 -5.57
CA ARG A 45 8.04 13.56 -5.50
C ARG A 45 6.54 13.73 -5.34
N GLU A 46 5.74 12.94 -6.05
CA GLU A 46 4.27 12.95 -5.92
C GLU A 46 3.83 12.53 -4.51
N LEU A 47 4.43 11.49 -3.95
CA LEU A 47 4.16 11.07 -2.57
C LEU A 47 4.48 12.17 -1.57
N ARG A 48 5.65 12.83 -1.69
CA ARG A 48 6.03 13.95 -0.82
C ARG A 48 5.13 15.17 -0.98
N ALA A 49 4.67 15.46 -2.20
CA ALA A 49 3.72 16.55 -2.44
C ALA A 49 2.37 16.26 -1.77
N SER A 50 1.88 15.03 -1.89
CA SER A 50 0.64 14.59 -1.23
C SER A 50 0.73 14.68 0.30
N GLU A 51 1.87 14.30 0.89
CA GLU A 51 2.11 14.48 2.33
C GLU A 51 2.11 15.96 2.75
N ALA A 52 2.71 16.84 1.95
CA ALA A 52 2.73 18.28 2.22
C ALA A 52 1.32 18.89 2.17
N ASP A 53 0.52 18.51 1.17
CA ASP A 53 -0.87 18.95 1.05
C ASP A 53 -1.73 18.46 2.22
N ALA A 54 -1.57 17.20 2.63
CA ALA A 54 -2.24 16.66 3.80
C ALA A 54 -1.84 17.41 5.08
N ALA A 55 -0.56 17.74 5.26
CA ALA A 55 -0.08 18.51 6.40
C ALA A 55 -0.66 19.94 6.42
N VAL A 56 -0.81 20.58 5.26
CA VAL A 56 -1.46 21.89 5.13
C VAL A 56 -2.94 21.80 5.49
N GLN A 57 -3.66 20.77 5.04
CA GLN A 57 -5.06 20.57 5.41
C GLN A 57 -5.24 20.38 6.92
N VAL A 58 -4.39 19.56 7.55
CA VAL A 58 -4.40 19.37 9.01
C VAL A 58 -4.12 20.68 9.74
N GLN A 59 -3.18 21.50 9.26
CA GLN A 59 -2.93 22.82 9.84
C GLN A 59 -4.13 23.77 9.68
N ARG A 60 -4.81 23.77 8.53
CA ARG A 60 -6.01 24.61 8.31
C ARG A 60 -7.17 24.23 9.21
N VAL A 61 -7.35 22.93 9.48
CA VAL A 61 -8.32 22.45 10.48
C VAL A 61 -7.92 22.90 11.89
N LYS A 62 -6.64 22.77 12.26
CA LYS A 62 -6.12 23.24 13.57
C LYS A 62 -6.26 24.75 13.77
N ARG A 63 -6.11 25.54 12.70
CA ARG A 63 -6.30 27.00 12.72
C ARG A 63 -7.78 27.42 12.70
N GLY A 64 -8.71 26.47 12.56
CA GLY A 64 -10.15 26.76 12.51
C GLY A 64 -10.62 27.42 11.20
N GLU A 65 -9.76 27.47 10.18
CA GLU A 65 -10.05 28.04 8.86
C GLU A 65 -11.00 27.12 8.07
N LEU A 66 -10.92 25.81 8.31
CA LEU A 66 -11.88 24.83 7.83
C LEU A 66 -12.82 24.47 8.98
N LYS A 67 -14.03 25.07 8.96
CA LYS A 67 -15.16 24.53 9.71
C LYS A 67 -15.57 23.24 9.02
N VAL A 68 -15.12 22.10 9.53
CA VAL A 68 -15.74 20.82 9.19
C VAL A 68 -17.23 21.02 9.48
N ALA A 69 -18.07 20.91 8.46
CA ALA A 69 -19.51 20.93 8.65
C ALA A 69 -19.82 19.74 9.57
N LEU A 70 -20.00 20.03 10.86
CA LEU A 70 -20.47 19.06 11.83
C LEU A 70 -21.91 18.75 11.43
N GLN A 71 -22.07 17.80 10.50
CA GLN A 71 -23.35 17.13 10.34
C GLN A 71 -23.74 16.61 11.72
N PRO A 72 -25.04 16.70 12.09
CA PRO A 72 -25.55 16.05 13.29
C PRO A 72 -25.00 14.62 13.35
N GLU A 73 -24.40 14.23 14.48
CA GLU A 73 -23.69 12.95 14.60
C GLU A 73 -24.54 11.78 14.07
N GLN A 74 -25.85 11.81 14.30
CA GLN A 74 -26.82 10.84 13.81
C GLN A 74 -26.86 10.73 12.28
N GLN A 75 -26.86 11.84 11.53
CA GLN A 75 -26.85 11.84 10.06
C GLN A 75 -25.53 11.31 9.49
N ALA A 76 -24.41 11.62 10.14
CA ALA A 76 -23.10 11.07 9.77
C ALA A 76 -23.05 9.56 10.04
N LEU A 77 -23.60 9.09 11.15
CA LEU A 77 -23.71 7.66 11.47
C LEU A 77 -24.64 6.90 10.53
N ASP A 78 -25.77 7.51 10.12
CA ASP A 78 -26.71 6.92 9.17
C ASP A 78 -26.09 6.77 7.78
N SER A 79 -25.39 7.80 7.29
CA SER A 79 -24.67 7.73 6.01
C SER A 79 -23.52 6.74 6.03
N LEU A 80 -22.77 6.65 7.14
CA LEU A 80 -21.76 5.60 7.34
C LEU A 80 -22.39 4.21 7.30
N ARG A 81 -23.51 3.99 8.00
CA ARG A 81 -24.22 2.71 8.00
C ARG A 81 -24.65 2.26 6.60
N GLN A 82 -25.03 3.19 5.73
CA GLN A 82 -25.39 2.89 4.33
C GLN A 82 -24.18 2.50 3.47
N GLN A 83 -22.98 2.97 3.80
CA GLN A 83 -21.75 2.65 3.09
C GLN A 83 -21.10 1.34 3.56
N LEU A 84 -21.46 0.87 4.76
CA LEU A 84 -20.91 -0.36 5.32
C LEU A 84 -21.63 -1.61 4.76
N PRO A 85 -20.87 -2.67 4.45
CA PRO A 85 -21.44 -3.94 4.00
C PRO A 85 -22.33 -4.53 5.08
N GLY A 86 -23.39 -5.20 4.64
CA GLY A 86 -24.33 -5.87 5.54
C GLY A 86 -23.67 -7.05 6.25
N GLN A 87 -24.15 -7.37 7.44
CA GLN A 87 -23.69 -8.53 8.21
C GLN A 87 -23.59 -9.87 7.42
N PRO A 88 -24.52 -10.24 6.51
CA PRO A 88 -24.38 -11.49 5.74
C PRO A 88 -23.18 -11.51 4.79
N GLN A 89 -22.62 -10.36 4.42
CA GLN A 89 -21.43 -10.25 3.56
C GLN A 89 -20.13 -10.50 4.32
N ALA A 90 -20.18 -10.64 5.66
CA ALA A 90 -19.01 -10.92 6.47
C ALA A 90 -18.28 -12.20 6.04
N SER A 91 -19.02 -13.26 5.70
CA SER A 91 -18.43 -14.54 5.26
C SER A 91 -17.63 -14.37 3.97
N GLU A 92 -18.15 -13.64 2.98
CA GLU A 92 -17.45 -13.38 1.71
C GLU A 92 -16.17 -12.56 1.92
N LEU A 93 -16.21 -11.60 2.86
CA LEU A 93 -15.04 -10.80 3.21
C LEU A 93 -13.97 -11.63 3.94
N ILE A 94 -14.37 -12.59 4.76
CA ILE A 94 -13.46 -13.54 5.42
C ILE A 94 -12.86 -14.49 4.37
N GLU A 95 -13.64 -15.01 3.42
CA GLU A 95 -13.13 -15.82 2.32
C GLU A 95 -12.09 -15.04 1.49
N ARG A 96 -12.39 -13.78 1.18
CA ARG A 96 -11.45 -12.90 0.48
C ARG A 96 -10.14 -12.71 1.26
N LEU A 97 -10.21 -12.56 2.58
CA LEU A 97 -9.03 -12.49 3.44
C LEU A 97 -8.16 -13.75 3.29
N TYR A 98 -8.76 -14.95 3.31
CA TYR A 98 -8.03 -16.20 3.13
C TYR A 98 -7.42 -16.35 1.72
N HIS A 99 -8.12 -15.88 0.69
CA HIS A 99 -7.59 -15.82 -0.67
C HIS A 99 -6.35 -14.91 -0.76
N LEU A 100 -6.39 -13.74 -0.15
CA LEU A 100 -5.24 -12.81 -0.15
C LEU A 100 -4.04 -13.36 0.61
N ALA A 101 -4.27 -14.03 1.74
CA ALA A 101 -3.18 -14.68 2.45
C ALA A 101 -2.53 -15.81 1.65
N SER A 102 -3.35 -16.57 0.91
CA SER A 102 -2.88 -17.64 0.03
C SER A 102 -2.06 -17.07 -1.14
N ALA A 103 -2.47 -15.93 -1.71
CA ALA A 103 -1.74 -15.24 -2.78
C ALA A 103 -0.33 -14.81 -2.34
N GLU A 104 -0.18 -14.34 -1.10
CA GLU A 104 1.10 -13.94 -0.51
C GLU A 104 1.89 -15.11 0.10
N ARG A 105 1.36 -16.33 -0.01
CA ARG A 105 1.94 -17.56 0.55
C ARG A 105 2.19 -17.47 2.05
N ILE A 106 1.25 -16.89 2.79
CA ILE A 106 1.26 -16.79 4.25
C ILE A 106 0.42 -17.92 4.83
N SER A 107 0.94 -18.57 5.86
CA SER A 107 0.17 -19.54 6.62
C SER A 107 -0.67 -18.80 7.66
N LEU A 108 -1.99 -18.81 7.48
CA LEU A 108 -2.95 -18.43 8.50
C LEU A 108 -3.36 -19.67 9.31
N ALA A 109 -3.23 -19.61 10.63
CA ALA A 109 -3.82 -20.62 11.49
C ALA A 109 -5.30 -20.28 11.76
N ARG A 110 -6.06 -21.24 12.32
CA ARG A 110 -7.44 -21.01 12.73
C ARG A 110 -7.48 -19.89 13.77
N GLY A 111 -8.20 -18.82 13.43
CA GLY A 111 -8.37 -17.65 14.28
C GLY A 111 -9.58 -17.76 15.20
N GLU A 112 -9.64 -16.87 16.17
CA GLU A 112 -10.80 -16.64 17.02
C GLU A 112 -11.67 -15.55 16.38
N TYR A 113 -12.98 -15.76 16.36
CA TYR A 113 -13.96 -14.83 15.80
C TYR A 113 -14.98 -14.46 16.87
N ALA A 114 -15.17 -13.16 17.10
CA ALA A 114 -16.16 -12.65 18.03
C ALA A 114 -17.02 -11.60 17.35
N LEU A 115 -18.34 -11.79 17.42
CA LEU A 115 -19.32 -10.83 16.92
C LEU A 115 -19.91 -10.06 18.11
N GLY A 116 -19.69 -8.75 18.14
CA GLY A 116 -20.32 -7.83 19.08
C GLY A 116 -21.20 -6.82 18.35
N VAL A 117 -22.17 -6.25 19.05
CA VAL A 117 -22.92 -5.09 18.56
C VAL A 117 -22.67 -3.94 19.52
N ASP A 118 -22.31 -2.79 18.98
CA ASP A 118 -22.13 -1.60 19.79
C ASP A 118 -23.49 -0.94 20.06
N PRO A 119 -23.93 -0.82 21.33
CA PRO A 119 -25.21 -0.23 21.67
C PRO A 119 -25.32 1.26 21.29
N LYS A 120 -24.20 1.99 21.16
CA LYS A 120 -24.21 3.42 20.85
C LYS A 120 -24.31 3.68 19.35
N THR A 121 -23.58 2.92 18.54
CA THR A 121 -23.48 3.13 17.09
C THR A 121 -24.40 2.22 16.28
N GLN A 122 -24.94 1.17 16.92
CA GLN A 122 -25.71 0.07 16.31
C GLN A 122 -24.96 -0.67 15.19
N LEU A 123 -23.62 -0.53 15.15
CA LEU A 123 -22.77 -1.25 14.21
C LEU A 123 -22.44 -2.63 14.77
N ALA A 124 -22.41 -3.61 13.87
CA ALA A 124 -21.90 -4.93 14.20
C ALA A 124 -20.37 -4.91 14.02
N ARG A 125 -19.65 -5.38 15.04
CA ARG A 125 -18.20 -5.47 15.06
C ARG A 125 -17.81 -6.93 15.05
N TYR A 126 -17.19 -7.36 13.97
CA TYR A 126 -16.69 -8.71 13.85
C TYR A 126 -15.18 -8.70 14.08
N GLN A 127 -14.79 -9.04 15.31
CA GLN A 127 -13.40 -9.09 15.72
C GLN A 127 -12.79 -10.43 15.29
N ILE A 128 -11.64 -10.33 14.62
CA ILE A 128 -10.91 -11.44 14.02
C ILE A 128 -9.51 -11.44 14.61
N VAL A 129 -9.13 -12.54 15.26
CA VAL A 129 -7.78 -12.72 15.80
C VAL A 129 -7.12 -13.89 15.10
N LEU A 130 -6.14 -13.61 14.25
CA LEU A 130 -5.50 -14.59 13.38
C LEU A 130 -4.02 -14.74 13.71
N PRO A 131 -3.54 -15.96 14.00
CA PRO A 131 -2.13 -16.25 14.05
C PRO A 131 -1.58 -16.33 12.62
N VAL A 132 -0.49 -15.63 12.35
CA VAL A 132 0.14 -15.57 11.03
C VAL A 132 1.57 -16.11 11.09
N ARG A 133 1.99 -16.79 10.02
CA ARG A 133 3.37 -17.21 9.82
C ARG A 133 3.83 -16.92 8.41
N GLY A 134 4.98 -16.29 8.30
CA GLY A 134 5.60 -15.95 7.02
C GLY A 134 6.77 -14.99 7.20
N SER A 135 7.47 -14.66 6.11
CA SER A 135 8.50 -13.63 6.15
C SER A 135 7.91 -12.22 6.24
N TYR A 136 8.67 -11.27 6.77
CA TYR A 136 8.21 -9.87 6.90
C TYR A 136 7.69 -9.26 5.59
N PRO A 137 8.36 -9.41 4.42
CA PRO A 137 7.86 -8.85 3.17
C PRO A 137 6.50 -9.42 2.76
N GLN A 138 6.27 -10.72 2.98
CA GLN A 138 4.98 -11.36 2.68
C GLN A 138 3.89 -10.80 3.59
N ILE A 139 4.13 -10.76 4.91
CA ILE A 139 3.16 -10.22 5.88
C ILE A 139 2.80 -8.78 5.54
N ARG A 140 3.80 -7.96 5.15
CA ARG A 140 3.56 -6.58 4.72
C ARG A 140 2.73 -6.51 3.42
N GLY A 141 3.04 -7.34 2.43
CA GLY A 141 2.30 -7.42 1.17
C GLY A 141 0.83 -7.82 1.40
N PHE A 142 0.61 -8.82 2.24
CA PHE A 142 -0.74 -9.25 2.64
C PHE A 142 -1.52 -8.15 3.34
N LEU A 143 -0.94 -7.46 4.32
CA LEU A 143 -1.61 -6.36 5.01
C LEU A 143 -1.94 -5.22 4.04
N GLN A 144 -1.04 -4.89 3.12
CA GLN A 144 -1.27 -3.87 2.11
C GLN A 144 -2.41 -4.26 1.15
N ALA A 145 -2.42 -5.50 0.68
CA ALA A 145 -3.48 -6.01 -0.18
C ALA A 145 -4.83 -6.08 0.55
N LEU A 146 -4.82 -6.53 1.81
CA LEU A 146 -6.01 -6.68 2.64
C LEU A 146 -6.66 -5.33 2.93
N LEU A 147 -5.91 -4.36 3.44
CA LEU A 147 -6.41 -3.02 3.75
C LEU A 147 -6.78 -2.24 2.48
N GLY A 148 -6.12 -2.51 1.36
CA GLY A 148 -6.47 -1.91 0.07
C GLY A 148 -7.76 -2.45 -0.55
N GLN A 149 -8.10 -3.72 -0.29
CA GLN A 149 -9.29 -4.37 -0.88
C GLN A 149 -10.50 -4.43 0.06
N VAL A 150 -10.29 -4.31 1.37
CA VAL A 150 -11.35 -4.38 2.39
C VAL A 150 -11.29 -3.11 3.24
N PRO A 151 -11.83 -1.98 2.76
CA PRO A 151 -11.73 -0.69 3.45
C PRO A 151 -12.49 -0.63 4.78
N THR A 152 -13.40 -1.58 5.03
CA THR A 152 -14.19 -1.67 6.27
C THR A 152 -13.52 -2.50 7.36
N LEU A 153 -12.38 -3.12 7.04
CA LEU A 153 -11.54 -3.84 7.98
C LEU A 153 -10.52 -2.88 8.59
N VAL A 154 -10.47 -2.85 9.92
CA VAL A 154 -9.49 -2.08 10.67
C VAL A 154 -8.48 -3.03 11.32
N LEU A 155 -7.19 -2.74 11.17
CA LEU A 155 -6.14 -3.40 11.92
C LEU A 155 -6.01 -2.72 13.29
N GLU A 156 -6.30 -3.46 14.36
CA GLU A 156 -6.22 -2.95 15.73
C GLU A 156 -4.85 -3.20 16.36
N ASP A 157 -4.30 -4.39 16.11
CA ASP A 157 -3.04 -4.82 16.72
C ASP A 157 -2.27 -5.77 15.80
N LEU A 158 -0.94 -5.64 15.84
CA LEU A 158 0.00 -6.44 15.07
C LEU A 158 1.20 -6.79 15.94
N GLU A 159 1.22 -8.03 16.41
CA GLU A 159 2.36 -8.59 17.12
C GLU A 159 3.19 -9.44 16.16
N LEU A 160 4.49 -9.18 16.08
CA LEU A 160 5.43 -9.95 15.27
C LEU A 160 6.63 -10.38 16.12
N GLN A 161 6.92 -11.67 16.13
CA GLN A 161 7.99 -12.28 16.89
C GLN A 161 8.85 -13.19 16.00
N ARG A 162 10.16 -13.08 16.18
CA ARG A 162 11.16 -13.93 15.51
C ARG A 162 11.79 -14.85 16.55
N LYS A 163 11.83 -16.17 16.32
CA LYS A 163 12.39 -17.08 17.35
C LYS A 163 13.90 -16.98 17.44
N ARG A 164 14.60 -16.73 16.32
CA ARG A 164 16.06 -16.55 16.26
C ARG A 164 16.46 -15.45 15.30
N ILE A 165 17.55 -14.73 15.59
CA ILE A 165 18.01 -13.58 14.79
C ILE A 165 18.19 -13.93 13.30
N GLY A 166 18.71 -15.13 13.02
CA GLY A 166 18.94 -15.64 11.66
C GLY A 166 17.72 -16.22 10.94
N GLU A 167 16.57 -16.31 11.60
CA GLU A 167 15.36 -16.90 11.02
C GLU A 167 14.63 -15.87 10.15
N ARG A 168 14.26 -16.27 8.94
CA ARG A 168 13.56 -15.39 7.99
C ARG A 168 12.05 -15.38 8.24
N GLU A 169 11.52 -16.43 8.87
CA GLU A 169 10.12 -16.55 9.22
C GLU A 169 9.82 -15.84 10.53
N LEU A 170 8.68 -15.16 10.54
CA LEU A 170 8.09 -14.53 11.71
C LEU A 170 6.83 -15.30 12.10
N ASN A 171 6.61 -15.41 13.41
CA ASN A 171 5.31 -15.77 13.96
C ASN A 171 4.65 -14.49 14.45
N GLY A 172 3.38 -14.32 14.16
CA GLY A 172 2.67 -13.12 14.59
C GLY A 172 1.22 -13.37 14.94
N ARG A 173 0.61 -12.35 15.53
CA ARG A 173 -0.81 -12.30 15.85
C ARG A 173 -1.37 -11.00 15.30
N LEU A 174 -2.39 -11.10 14.47
CA LEU A 174 -3.14 -9.97 13.96
C LEU A 174 -4.48 -9.90 14.68
N ARG A 175 -4.82 -8.73 15.19
CA ARG A 175 -6.17 -8.41 15.65
C ARG A 175 -6.76 -7.38 14.71
N MET A 176 -7.90 -7.72 14.15
CA MET A 176 -8.61 -6.90 13.19
C MET A 176 -10.08 -6.86 13.55
N THR A 177 -10.74 -5.76 13.23
CA THR A 177 -12.18 -5.61 13.41
C THR A 177 -12.81 -5.18 12.10
N LEU A 178 -13.81 -5.95 11.68
CA LEU A 178 -14.64 -5.64 10.54
C LEU A 178 -15.91 -4.94 11.02
N TYR A 179 -16.13 -3.72 10.53
CA TYR A 179 -17.34 -2.97 10.81
C TYR A 179 -18.41 -3.28 9.77
N LEU A 180 -19.59 -3.65 10.25
CA LEU A 180 -20.72 -4.09 9.43
C LEU A 180 -21.96 -3.31 9.81
N SER A 181 -22.80 -3.04 8.80
CA SER A 181 -24.14 -2.51 9.04
C SER A 181 -25.07 -3.64 9.49
N ARG A 182 -25.92 -3.32 10.47
CA ARG A 182 -27.02 -4.18 10.91
C ARG A 182 -28.22 -3.90 10.02
N SER A 183 -28.16 -4.34 8.76
CA SER A 183 -29.29 -4.32 7.82
C SER A 183 -30.11 -5.58 7.95
#